data_AF-A0A3M0NPY6-F1
#
_entry.id   AF-A0A3M0NPY6-F1
#
_cell.length_a   1.000
_cell.length_b   1.000
_cell.length_c   1.000
_cell.angle_alpha   90.00
_cell.angle_beta   90.00
_cell.angle_gamma   90.00
#
_symmetry.space_group_name_H-M   'P 1'
#
loop_
_entity.id
_entity.type
_entity.pdbx_description
1 polymer ?
#
loop_
_entity_poly.entity_id
_entity_poly.type
_entity_poly.pdbx_seq_one_letter_code
_entity_poly.pdbx_strand_id
1 'polypeptide(L)'
;MRANIQLYKQLEYLHRRKHEKIFLASYFAKVVEQFKAFVQNNEIKTKRILFIPTASNVEEYTEYVTEGKQALEELGYVVDKFDIANEPVDVAASKVKNAEMFFITGGNTFYLLQELKKKNLVSLINEKVDCGTPYIGESAGAMIMAPSTKHQASSIAVLSTMQLLPKI
;
A
#
# COMPACT_ATOMS: atom_id res chain seq x y z
N MET A 1 -37.66 18.14 -4.63
CA MET A 1 -36.66 17.53 -5.54
C MET A 1 -35.21 18.04 -5.36
N ARG A 2 -34.96 19.26 -4.86
CA ARG A 2 -33.58 19.83 -4.71
C ARG A 2 -32.74 19.29 -3.54
N ALA A 3 -33.38 18.83 -2.45
CA ALA A 3 -32.68 18.35 -1.25
C ALA A 3 -31.86 17.05 -1.47
N ASN A 4 -32.33 16.15 -2.35
CA ASN A 4 -31.62 14.89 -2.62
C ASN A 4 -30.30 15.10 -3.35
N ILE A 5 -30.22 16.04 -4.30
CA ILE A 5 -28.99 16.26 -5.09
C ILE A 5 -27.83 16.75 -4.21
N GLN A 6 -28.10 17.59 -3.21
CA GLN A 6 -27.07 18.08 -2.30
C GLN A 6 -26.56 16.96 -1.38
N LEU A 7 -27.45 16.12 -0.85
CA LEU A 7 -27.09 14.95 -0.05
C LEU A 7 -26.27 13.95 -0.87
N TYR A 8 -26.65 13.67 -2.12
CA TYR A 8 -25.87 12.81 -3.01
C TYR A 8 -24.49 13.39 -3.32
N LYS A 9 -24.38 14.70 -3.60
CA LYS A 9 -23.08 15.35 -3.79
C LYS A 9 -22.21 15.26 -2.53
N GLN A 10 -22.81 15.39 -1.35
CA GLN A 10 -22.10 15.28 -0.09
C GLN A 10 -21.69 13.84 0.22
N LEU A 11 -22.52 12.84 -0.10
CA LEU A 11 -22.18 11.42 -0.01
C LEU A 11 -21.10 11.04 -1.02
N GLU A 12 -21.18 11.51 -2.27
CA GLU A 12 -20.14 11.33 -3.30
C GLU A 12 -18.83 12.04 -2.93
N TYR A 13 -18.92 13.20 -2.29
CA TYR A 13 -17.76 13.92 -1.75
C TYR A 13 -17.12 13.15 -0.59
N LEU A 14 -17.92 12.69 0.38
CA LEU A 14 -17.48 11.84 1.48
C LEU A 14 -16.96 10.48 1.00
N HIS A 15 -17.51 9.94 -0.09
CA HIS A 15 -17.06 8.70 -0.72
C HIS A 15 -15.73 8.89 -1.47
N ARG A 16 -15.55 9.99 -2.21
CA ARG A 16 -14.26 10.35 -2.83
C ARG A 16 -13.15 10.59 -1.80
N ARG A 17 -13.49 11.19 -0.65
CA ARG A 17 -12.59 11.38 0.49
C ARG A 17 -12.01 10.07 1.04
N LYS A 18 -12.70 8.94 0.85
CA LYS A 18 -12.28 7.61 1.34
C LYS A 18 -11.00 7.09 0.66
N HIS A 19 -10.62 7.62 -0.50
CA HIS A 19 -9.45 7.19 -1.27
C HIS A 19 -8.32 8.24 -1.35
N GLU A 20 -8.42 9.36 -0.63
CA GLU A 20 -7.52 10.51 -0.82
C GLU A 20 -6.07 10.25 -0.41
N LYS A 21 -5.80 9.29 0.48
CA LYS A 21 -4.47 9.08 1.05
C LYS A 21 -3.77 7.83 0.53
N ILE A 22 -3.91 7.55 -0.76
CA ILE A 22 -3.19 6.45 -1.44
C ILE A 22 -2.21 7.04 -2.46
N PHE A 23 -0.93 6.67 -2.33
CA PHE A 23 0.14 7.02 -3.27
C PHE A 23 0.72 5.74 -3.86
N LEU A 24 0.65 5.60 -5.18
CA LEU A 24 1.11 4.40 -5.89
C LEU A 24 2.25 4.80 -6.84
N ALA A 25 3.35 4.06 -6.77
CA ALA A 25 4.52 4.29 -7.61
C ALA A 25 5.06 2.96 -8.15
N SER A 26 5.68 2.99 -9.32
CA SER A 26 6.48 1.86 -9.80
C SER A 26 7.82 1.78 -9.05
N TYR A 27 8.40 2.93 -8.71
CA TYR A 27 9.70 3.03 -8.06
C TYR A 27 9.78 4.34 -7.27
N PHE A 28 9.80 4.23 -5.93
CA PHE A 28 9.55 5.37 -5.04
C PHE A 28 10.66 6.43 -5.08
N ALA A 29 11.92 5.99 -5.11
CA ALA A 29 13.08 6.90 -5.08
C ALA A 29 13.10 7.92 -6.23
N LYS A 30 12.42 7.63 -7.35
CA LYS A 30 12.32 8.54 -8.51
C LYS A 30 11.13 9.50 -8.44
N VAL A 31 10.23 9.36 -7.47
CA VAL A 31 9.00 10.15 -7.37
C VAL A 31 8.84 10.86 -6.01
N VAL A 32 9.96 11.12 -5.34
CA VAL A 32 10.00 11.77 -4.02
C VAL A 32 9.32 13.15 -4.02
N GLU A 33 9.48 13.94 -5.08
CA GLU A 33 8.84 15.26 -5.17
C GLU A 33 7.31 15.15 -5.28
N GLN A 34 6.81 14.18 -6.04
CA GLN A 34 5.38 13.88 -6.14
C GLN A 34 4.85 13.37 -4.80
N PHE A 35 5.64 12.58 -4.07
CA PHE A 35 5.28 12.15 -2.72
C PHE A 35 5.20 13.33 -1.75
N LYS A 36 6.13 14.29 -1.78
CA LYS A 36 6.03 15.53 -0.99
C LYS A 36 4.75 16.31 -1.28
N ALA A 37 4.43 16.51 -2.56
CA ALA A 37 3.21 17.18 -2.97
C ALA A 37 1.95 16.41 -2.50
N PHE A 38 1.95 15.09 -2.61
CA PHE A 38 0.87 14.23 -2.10
C PHE A 38 0.67 14.38 -0.59
N VAL A 39 1.75 14.39 0.20
CA VAL A 39 1.70 14.58 1.66
C VAL A 39 1.12 15.95 2.02
N GLN A 40 1.55 16.99 1.32
CA GLN A 40 1.05 18.36 1.53
C GLN A 40 -0.42 18.51 1.17
N ASN A 41 -0.83 18.05 -0.02
CA ASN A 41 -2.18 18.20 -0.54
C ASN A 41 -3.23 17.43 0.29
N ASN A 42 -2.81 16.34 0.95
CA ASN A 42 -3.68 15.51 1.78
C ASN A 42 -3.54 15.77 3.28
N GLU A 43 -2.84 16.84 3.66
CA GLU A 43 -2.61 17.27 5.05
C GLU A 43 -2.12 16.12 5.95
N ILE A 44 -1.20 15.29 5.45
CA ILE A 44 -0.70 14.13 6.18
C ILE A 44 0.31 14.61 7.23
N LYS A 45 -0.04 14.44 8.52
CA LYS A 45 0.74 14.96 9.66
C LYS A 45 1.71 13.97 10.30
N THR A 46 1.45 12.66 10.17
CA THR A 46 2.32 11.65 10.79
C THR A 46 3.67 11.60 10.10
N LYS A 47 4.71 11.31 10.89
CA LYS A 47 6.07 11.04 10.44
C LYS A 47 6.50 9.60 10.66
N ARG A 48 5.64 8.74 11.22
CA ARG A 48 5.96 7.32 11.47
C ARG A 48 5.41 6.46 10.36
N ILE A 49 6.27 5.67 9.75
CA ILE A 49 5.94 4.77 8.65
C ILE A 49 6.17 3.34 9.10
N LEU A 50 5.14 2.50 8.98
CA LEU A 50 5.31 1.05 9.00
C LEU A 50 5.77 0.62 7.61
N PHE A 51 7.05 0.27 7.50
CA PHE A 51 7.71 -0.07 6.24
C PHE A 51 7.81 -1.58 6.09
N ILE A 52 7.14 -2.12 5.06
CA ILE A 52 6.90 -3.53 4.86
C ILE A 52 7.67 -4.00 3.61
N PRO A 53 8.86 -4.59 3.78
CA PRO A 53 9.71 -5.06 2.69
C PRO A 53 9.39 -6.49 2.23
N THR A 54 8.37 -7.13 2.79
CA THR A 54 8.16 -8.59 2.66
C THR A 54 8.14 -9.09 1.22
N ALA A 55 7.65 -8.29 0.27
CA ALA A 55 7.65 -8.66 -1.16
C ALA A 55 9.06 -8.95 -1.70
N SER A 56 10.09 -8.27 -1.20
CA SER A 56 11.46 -8.39 -1.70
C SER A 56 12.22 -9.59 -1.14
N ASN A 57 11.67 -10.31 -0.15
CA ASN A 57 12.39 -11.41 0.54
C ASN A 57 12.80 -12.56 -0.38
N VAL A 58 12.11 -12.71 -1.51
CA VAL A 58 12.32 -13.79 -2.49
C VAL A 58 12.93 -13.28 -3.80
N GLU A 59 13.37 -12.03 -3.83
CA GLU A 59 13.96 -11.39 -5.00
C GLU A 59 15.49 -11.35 -4.85
N GLU A 60 16.22 -11.53 -5.96
CA GLU A 60 17.68 -11.41 -5.96
C GLU A 60 18.14 -9.95 -5.91
N TYR A 61 17.37 -9.06 -6.55
CA TYR A 61 17.65 -7.62 -6.59
C TYR A 61 16.72 -6.88 -5.62
N THR A 62 17.30 -6.16 -4.65
CA THR A 62 16.54 -5.49 -3.58
C THR A 62 17.03 -4.08 -3.26
N GLU A 63 17.88 -3.47 -4.12
CA GLU A 63 18.43 -2.12 -3.88
C GLU A 63 17.33 -1.05 -3.73
N TYR A 64 16.23 -1.17 -4.49
CA TYR A 64 15.08 -0.27 -4.40
C TYR A 64 14.48 -0.18 -2.99
N VAL A 65 14.58 -1.25 -2.19
CA VAL A 65 14.13 -1.27 -0.79
C VAL A 65 14.98 -0.33 0.05
N THR A 66 16.30 -0.39 -0.14
CA THR A 66 17.25 0.43 0.61
C THR A 66 17.13 1.89 0.19
N GLU A 67 17.07 2.17 -1.10
CA GLU A 67 16.92 3.53 -1.62
C GLU A 67 15.59 4.15 -1.22
N GLY A 68 14.48 3.39 -1.31
CA GLY A 68 13.17 3.87 -0.89
C GLY A 68 13.13 4.20 0.60
N LYS A 69 13.75 3.36 1.43
CA LYS A 69 13.91 3.65 2.86
C LYS A 69 14.76 4.91 3.10
N GLN A 70 15.92 5.03 2.46
CA GLN A 70 16.80 6.19 2.61
C GLN A 70 16.10 7.48 2.21
N ALA A 71 15.38 7.47 1.08
CA ALA A 71 14.60 8.61 0.64
C ALA A 71 13.54 9.04 1.67
N LEU A 72 12.90 8.10 2.38
CA LEU A 72 11.97 8.45 3.46
C LEU A 72 12.69 9.05 4.68
N GLU A 73 13.82 8.48 5.09
CA GLU A 73 14.61 8.96 6.22
C GLU A 73 15.15 10.38 5.96
N GLU A 74 15.62 10.68 4.75
CA GLU A 74 16.07 12.01 4.32
C GLU A 74 14.95 13.07 4.36
N LEU A 75 13.70 12.66 4.21
CA LEU A 75 12.51 13.52 4.36
C LEU A 75 12.07 13.70 5.82
N GLY A 76 12.81 13.14 6.77
CA GLY A 76 12.55 13.20 8.20
C GLY A 76 11.45 12.27 8.69
N TYR A 77 11.17 11.17 7.97
CA TYR A 77 10.28 10.12 8.48
C TYR A 77 11.04 9.16 9.40
N VAL A 78 10.34 8.65 10.41
CA VAL A 78 10.78 7.54 11.25
C VAL A 78 10.26 6.25 10.64
N VAL A 79 11.18 5.43 10.11
CA VAL A 79 10.86 4.20 9.39
C VAL A 79 10.94 3.00 10.33
N ASP A 80 9.78 2.44 10.69
CA ASP A 80 9.63 1.18 11.43
C ASP A 80 9.58 0.02 10.44
N LYS A 81 10.74 -0.61 10.19
CA LYS A 81 10.84 -1.78 9.31
C LYS A 81 10.16 -2.97 9.96
N PHE A 82 9.17 -3.54 9.28
CA PHE A 82 8.38 -4.66 9.75
C PHE A 82 8.22 -5.70 8.64
N ASP A 83 8.92 -6.83 8.79
CA ASP A 83 8.78 -7.95 7.86
C ASP A 83 7.67 -8.89 8.35
N ILE A 84 6.55 -8.87 7.60
CA ILE A 84 5.40 -9.73 7.88
C ILE A 84 5.80 -11.19 7.94
N ALA A 85 6.72 -11.67 7.08
CA ALA A 85 7.04 -13.09 6.98
C ALA A 85 7.59 -13.67 8.29
N ASN A 86 8.36 -12.88 9.04
CA ASN A 86 9.14 -13.33 10.19
C ASN A 86 8.42 -13.17 11.54
N GLU A 87 7.19 -12.66 11.53
CA GLU A 87 6.52 -12.20 12.75
C GLU A 87 5.27 -13.04 13.05
N PRO A 88 4.97 -13.33 14.34
CA PRO A 88 3.73 -14.00 14.73
C PRO A 88 2.46 -13.25 14.28
N VAL A 89 1.36 -13.97 14.12
CA VAL A 89 0.08 -13.40 13.61
C VAL A 89 -0.44 -12.25 14.49
N ASP A 90 -0.35 -12.40 15.81
CA ASP A 90 -0.79 -11.42 16.80
C ASP A 90 0.10 -10.16 16.79
N VAL A 91 1.42 -10.34 16.72
CA VAL A 91 2.39 -9.24 16.58
C VAL A 91 2.13 -8.47 15.28
N ALA A 92 1.93 -9.19 14.18
CA ALA A 92 1.68 -8.60 12.88
C ALA A 92 0.36 -7.82 12.84
N ALA A 93 -0.71 -8.39 13.40
CA ALA A 93 -1.99 -7.70 13.51
C ALA A 93 -1.88 -6.45 14.39
N SER A 94 -1.12 -6.51 15.48
CA SER A 94 -0.88 -5.36 16.37
C SER A 94 -0.12 -4.24 15.63
N LYS A 95 0.96 -4.57 14.92
CA LYS A 95 1.74 -3.61 14.12
C LYS A 95 0.87 -2.91 13.07
N VAL A 96 0.07 -3.67 12.32
CA VAL A 96 -0.82 -3.10 11.29
C VAL A 96 -1.92 -2.21 11.92
N LYS A 97 -2.52 -2.61 13.04
CA LYS A 97 -3.53 -1.78 13.75
C LYS A 97 -2.97 -0.44 14.18
N ASN A 98 -1.74 -0.44 14.69
CA ASN A 98 -1.07 0.75 15.22
C ASN A 98 -0.36 1.58 14.15
N ALA A 99 -0.32 1.12 12.88
CA ALA A 99 0.34 1.84 11.81
C ALA A 99 -0.31 3.20 11.56
N GLU A 100 0.50 4.26 11.49
CA GLU A 100 0.03 5.61 11.16
C GLU A 100 0.15 5.94 9.69
N MET A 101 1.04 5.25 8.99
CA MET A 101 1.25 5.30 7.55
C MET A 101 1.85 3.96 7.13
N PHE A 102 1.40 3.43 6.00
CA PHE A 102 2.00 2.23 5.40
C PHE A 102 2.93 2.61 4.28
N PHE A 103 4.07 1.92 4.20
CA PHE A 103 4.86 1.83 2.98
C PHE A 103 5.10 0.37 2.68
N ILE A 104 4.60 -0.12 1.54
CA ILE A 104 4.78 -1.50 1.11
C ILE A 104 5.63 -1.50 -0.16
N THR A 105 6.79 -2.15 -0.09
CA THR A 105 7.82 -2.09 -1.14
C THR A 105 7.45 -2.92 -2.37
N GLY A 106 8.26 -2.76 -3.42
CA GLY A 106 8.29 -3.67 -4.55
C GLY A 106 8.81 -5.08 -4.22
N GLY A 107 8.73 -5.96 -5.22
CA GLY A 107 9.22 -7.33 -5.18
C GLY A 107 8.18 -8.32 -5.74
N ASN A 108 8.09 -9.49 -5.14
CA ASN A 108 7.17 -10.53 -5.57
C ASN A 108 5.74 -10.33 -4.99
N THR A 109 4.81 -9.92 -5.85
CA THR A 109 3.41 -9.67 -5.48
C THR A 109 2.70 -10.91 -4.93
N PHE A 110 2.99 -12.10 -5.47
CA PHE A 110 2.36 -13.34 -5.01
C PHE A 110 2.81 -13.73 -3.61
N TYR A 111 4.11 -13.64 -3.35
CA TYR A 111 4.67 -13.88 -2.03
C TYR A 111 4.12 -12.89 -1.00
N LEU A 112 4.08 -11.59 -1.33
CA LEU A 112 3.45 -10.57 -0.49
C LEU A 112 2.00 -10.90 -0.14
N LEU A 113 1.18 -11.22 -1.14
CA LEU A 113 -0.22 -11.59 -0.93
C LEU A 113 -0.37 -12.87 -0.10
N GLN A 114 0.52 -13.86 -0.32
CA GLN A 114 0.54 -15.10 0.45
C GLN A 114 0.78 -14.81 1.94
N GLU A 115 1.81 -14.02 2.27
CA GLU A 115 2.15 -13.71 3.66
C GLU A 115 1.08 -12.86 4.36
N LEU A 116 0.50 -11.89 3.65
CA LEU A 116 -0.62 -11.11 4.15
C LEU A 116 -1.85 -11.98 4.43
N LYS A 117 -2.17 -12.94 3.54
CA LYS A 117 -3.31 -13.85 3.70
C LYS A 117 -3.11 -14.84 4.84
N LYS A 118 -1.92 -15.45 4.95
CA LYS A 118 -1.57 -16.37 6.06
C LYS A 118 -1.82 -15.74 7.44
N LYS A 119 -1.69 -14.42 7.54
CA LYS A 119 -1.81 -13.67 8.79
C LYS A 119 -3.09 -12.82 8.87
N ASN A 120 -4.04 -12.99 7.94
CA ASN A 120 -5.30 -12.25 7.86
C ASN A 120 -5.13 -10.71 7.87
N LEU A 121 -4.06 -10.20 7.27
CA LEU A 121 -3.71 -8.77 7.31
C LEU A 121 -4.33 -7.98 6.15
N VAL A 122 -4.77 -8.63 5.07
CA VAL A 122 -5.36 -7.95 3.90
C VAL A 122 -6.57 -7.11 4.31
N SER A 123 -7.51 -7.70 5.04
CA SER A 123 -8.71 -6.99 5.52
C SER A 123 -8.34 -5.85 6.46
N LEU A 124 -7.38 -6.07 7.35
CA LEU A 124 -6.95 -5.10 8.34
C LEU A 124 -6.25 -3.88 7.73
N ILE A 125 -5.40 -4.09 6.73
CA ILE A 125 -4.78 -2.99 5.97
C ILE A 125 -5.86 -2.21 5.23
N ASN A 126 -6.77 -2.90 4.54
CA ASN A 126 -7.87 -2.24 3.83
C ASN A 126 -8.75 -1.41 4.78
N GLU A 127 -9.10 -1.95 5.95
CA GLU A 127 -9.85 -1.21 6.98
C GLU A 127 -9.10 0.04 7.44
N LYS A 128 -7.80 -0.08 7.72
CA LYS A 128 -6.97 1.06 8.14
C LYS A 128 -6.91 2.15 7.07
N VAL A 129 -6.74 1.76 5.81
CA VAL A 129 -6.70 2.68 4.67
C VAL A 129 -8.08 3.33 4.45
N ASP A 130 -9.16 2.54 4.54
CA ASP A 130 -10.54 3.02 4.48
C ASP A 130 -10.87 4.02 5.60
N CYS A 131 -10.23 3.88 6.77
CA CYS A 131 -10.30 4.82 7.88
C CYS A 131 -9.36 6.03 7.73
N GLY A 132 -8.70 6.20 6.59
CA GLY A 132 -7.87 7.35 6.27
C GLY A 132 -6.42 7.26 6.73
N THR A 133 -5.92 6.05 7.04
CA THR A 133 -4.49 5.81 7.23
C THR A 133 -3.79 5.91 5.86
N PRO A 134 -2.80 6.80 5.67
CA PRO A 134 -2.09 6.89 4.39
C PRO A 134 -1.41 5.59 3.98
N TYR A 135 -1.46 5.31 2.69
CA TYR A 135 -0.87 4.14 2.06
C TYR A 135 0.08 4.54 0.94
N ILE A 136 1.30 4.03 1.00
CA ILE A 136 2.29 4.14 -0.06
C ILE A 136 2.58 2.73 -0.56
N GLY A 137 2.31 2.49 -1.85
CA GLY A 137 2.60 1.22 -2.51
C GLY A 137 3.64 1.42 -3.61
N GLU A 138 4.73 0.67 -3.53
CA GLU A 138 5.72 0.57 -4.61
C GLU A 138 5.57 -0.77 -5.32
N SER A 139 5.46 -0.76 -6.65
CA SER A 139 5.40 -1.96 -7.51
C SER A 139 4.42 -3.02 -6.96
N ALA A 140 4.90 -4.12 -6.38
CA ALA A 140 4.06 -5.12 -5.70
C ALA A 140 3.10 -4.53 -4.66
N GLY A 141 3.60 -3.62 -3.82
CA GLY A 141 2.78 -2.86 -2.87
C GLY A 141 1.70 -2.01 -3.56
N ALA A 142 1.96 -1.49 -4.75
CA ALA A 142 0.91 -0.81 -5.51
C ALA A 142 -0.14 -1.78 -6.06
N MET A 143 0.30 -2.94 -6.56
CA MET A 143 -0.59 -3.93 -7.17
C MET A 143 -1.62 -4.49 -6.20
N ILE A 144 -1.27 -4.67 -4.92
CA ILE A 144 -2.21 -5.23 -3.92
C ILE A 144 -3.32 -4.25 -3.53
N MET A 145 -3.16 -2.95 -3.84
CA MET A 145 -4.15 -1.89 -3.59
C MET A 145 -4.99 -1.57 -4.83
N ALA A 146 -4.64 -2.11 -6.00
CA ALA A 146 -5.41 -1.86 -7.21
C ALA A 146 -6.85 -2.37 -7.05
N PRO A 147 -7.87 -1.52 -7.33
CA PRO A 147 -9.26 -1.94 -7.25
C PRO A 147 -9.55 -2.98 -8.33
N SER A 148 -9.48 -4.27 -7.97
CA SER A 148 -10.16 -5.29 -8.74
C SER A 148 -11.65 -5.01 -8.60
N THR A 149 -12.34 -4.67 -9.68
CA THR A 149 -13.80 -4.58 -9.68
C THR A 149 -14.36 -5.90 -9.13
N LYS A 150 -14.83 -5.85 -7.88
CA LYS A 150 -15.37 -6.94 -7.04
C LYS A 150 -14.33 -7.81 -6.31
N HIS A 151 -14.25 -7.61 -4.99
CA HIS A 151 -14.12 -8.65 -3.97
C HIS A 151 -13.06 -9.75 -4.19
N GLN A 152 -11.88 -9.58 -3.56
CA GLN A 152 -11.07 -10.57 -2.82
C GLN A 152 -10.84 -12.03 -3.31
N ALA A 153 -11.26 -12.46 -4.51
CA ALA A 153 -11.11 -13.88 -4.92
C ALA A 153 -10.24 -14.11 -6.16
N SER A 154 -9.98 -13.09 -7.00
CA SER A 154 -9.56 -13.36 -8.39
C SER A 154 -8.17 -12.86 -8.79
N SER A 155 -7.40 -12.22 -7.91
CA SER A 155 -6.07 -11.67 -8.29
C SER A 155 -5.01 -12.72 -8.65
N ILE A 156 -5.29 -14.01 -8.45
CA ILE A 156 -4.45 -15.11 -8.98
C ILE A 156 -4.65 -15.31 -10.49
N ALA A 157 -5.84 -15.02 -11.03
CA ALA A 157 -6.17 -15.34 -12.43
C ALA A 157 -5.55 -14.38 -13.45
N VAL A 158 -5.44 -13.09 -13.14
CA VAL A 158 -4.95 -12.08 -14.11
C VAL A 158 -3.42 -12.14 -14.28
N LEU A 159 -2.69 -12.49 -13.23
CA LEU A 159 -1.23 -12.64 -13.30
C LEU A 159 -0.82 -13.97 -13.96
N SER A 160 -1.64 -15.03 -13.88
CA SER A 160 -1.39 -16.30 -14.58
C SER A 160 -1.48 -16.17 -16.11
N THR A 161 -2.19 -15.18 -16.64
CA THR A 161 -2.35 -14.99 -18.08
C THR A 161 -1.27 -14.13 -18.73
N MET A 162 -0.45 -13.39 -17.97
CA MET A 162 0.62 -12.55 -18.55
C MET A 162 1.98 -13.24 -18.69
N GLN A 163 2.12 -14.49 -18.23
CA GLN A 163 3.34 -15.30 -18.44
C GLN A 163 3.27 -16.23 -19.67
N LEU A 164 2.23 -16.17 -20.49
CA LEU A 164 2.07 -16.99 -21.70
C LEU A 164 1.87 -16.14 -22.96
N LEU A 165 2.75 -15.16 -23.19
CA LEU A 165 3.00 -14.72 -24.56
C LEU A 165 4.18 -15.52 -25.11
N PRO A 166 4.00 -16.31 -26.18
CA PRO A 166 5.14 -16.94 -26.83
C PRO A 166 6.07 -15.84 -27.33
N LYS A 167 7.37 -16.00 -27.06
CA LYS A 167 8.41 -15.21 -27.71
C LYS A 167 8.25 -15.38 -29.22
N ILE A 168 7.86 -14.29 -29.89
CA ILE A 168 8.06 -14.08 -31.33
C ILE A 168 8.78 -12.75 -31.44
#